data_AF-A0A8R1TX44-F1
#
_entry.id   AF-A0A8R1TX44-F1
#
_cell.length_a   1.000
_cell.length_b   1.000
_cell.length_c   1.000
_cell.angle_alpha   90.00
_cell.angle_beta   90.00
_cell.angle_gamma   90.00
#
_symmetry.space_group_name_H-M   'P 1'
#
loop_
_entity.id
_entity.type
_entity.pdbx_description
1 polymer ?
#
loop_
_entity_poly.entity_id
_entity_poly.type
_entity_poly.pdbx_seq_one_letter_code
_entity_poly.pdbx_strand_id
1 'polypeptide(L)'
;MRYDLVEKMCRNSIHMSSTTADIPEHFCHTIASVGHLSPLPLHISPVIWQMDSYLTLYPLPDLVVIADKFEHFHYQLENTMFVNPGSFARTDLNFYVYYPALRTVEVCSADQKATETFE
;
A
#
# COMPACT_ATOMS: atom_id res chain seq x y z
N MET A 1 2.24 2.19 7.10
CA MET A 1 1.10 2.96 7.63
C MET A 1 -0.15 2.09 7.51
N ARG A 2 -1.13 2.18 8.40
CA ARG A 2 -2.46 1.54 8.23
C ARG A 2 -3.48 2.66 8.01
N TYR A 3 -3.89 2.87 6.78
CA TYR A 3 -4.89 3.89 6.45
C TYR A 3 -5.54 3.58 5.11
N ASP A 4 -6.84 3.86 4.97
CA ASP A 4 -7.57 3.67 3.72
C ASP A 4 -7.31 4.87 2.78
N LEU A 5 -6.06 5.04 2.37
CA LEU A 5 -5.57 6.20 1.63
C LEU A 5 -5.96 6.15 0.15
N VAL A 6 -5.93 4.97 -0.48
CA VAL A 6 -6.22 4.79 -1.90
C VAL A 6 -7.63 5.29 -2.22
N GLU A 7 -8.62 4.88 -1.43
CA GLU A 7 -10.01 5.32 -1.59
C GLU A 7 -10.16 6.83 -1.40
N LYS A 8 -9.45 7.42 -0.43
CA LYS A 8 -9.49 8.87 -0.18
C LYS A 8 -8.87 9.66 -1.32
N MET A 9 -7.75 9.20 -1.87
CA MET A 9 -7.11 9.85 -3.03
C MET A 9 -8.02 9.75 -4.26
N CYS A 10 -8.62 8.59 -4.50
CA CYS A 10 -9.60 8.39 -5.57
C CYS A 10 -10.82 9.33 -5.45
N ARG A 11 -11.36 9.52 -4.24
CA ARG A 11 -12.50 10.43 -4.02
C ARG A 11 -12.16 11.92 -4.22
N ASN A 12 -10.88 12.28 -4.14
CA ASN A 12 -10.41 13.68 -4.22
C ASN A 12 -9.50 13.92 -5.44
N SER A 13 -9.40 12.97 -6.36
CA SER A 13 -8.61 13.12 -7.59
C SER A 13 -9.32 14.01 -8.59
N ILE A 14 -8.59 14.91 -9.25
CA ILE A 14 -9.10 15.71 -10.37
C ILE A 14 -9.31 14.84 -11.61
N HIS A 15 -8.40 13.88 -11.82
CA HIS A 15 -8.46 12.92 -12.91
C HIS A 15 -8.43 11.51 -12.33
N MET A 16 -9.46 10.74 -12.64
CA MET A 16 -9.54 9.32 -12.27
C MET A 16 -9.08 8.47 -13.46
N SER A 17 -8.28 7.44 -13.21
CA SER A 17 -7.92 6.49 -14.25
C SER A 17 -9.17 5.81 -14.81
N SER A 18 -9.19 5.59 -16.13
CA SER A 18 -10.31 4.88 -16.78
C SER A 18 -10.43 3.43 -16.30
N THR A 19 -9.32 2.83 -15.88
CA THR A 19 -9.23 1.45 -15.45
C THR A 19 -8.77 1.38 -14.00
N THR A 20 -9.42 0.53 -13.20
CA THR A 20 -9.07 0.33 -11.79
C THR A 20 -7.72 -0.36 -11.60
N ALA A 21 -7.26 -1.09 -12.61
CA ALA A 21 -5.96 -1.76 -12.63
C ALA A 21 -4.76 -0.79 -12.52
N ASP A 22 -4.92 0.45 -13.00
CA ASP A 22 -3.85 1.46 -13.00
C ASP A 22 -3.76 2.22 -11.67
N ILE A 23 -4.74 2.04 -10.77
CA ILE A 23 -4.82 2.77 -9.50
C ILE A 23 -3.57 2.54 -8.63
N PRO A 24 -3.08 1.30 -8.41
CA PRO A 24 -1.88 1.07 -7.61
C PRO A 24 -0.64 1.78 -8.15
N GLU A 25 -0.43 1.75 -9.46
CA GLU A 25 0.71 2.40 -10.12
C GLU A 25 0.66 3.91 -9.92
N HIS A 26 -0.45 4.56 -10.29
CA HIS A 26 -0.63 5.99 -10.10
C HIS A 26 -0.51 6.41 -8.63
N PHE A 27 -1.05 5.61 -7.73
CA PHE A 27 -0.94 5.83 -6.29
C PHE A 27 0.52 5.81 -5.83
N CYS A 28 1.29 4.79 -6.20
CA CYS A 28 2.70 4.66 -5.82
C CYS A 28 3.54 5.81 -6.39
N HIS A 29 3.35 6.17 -7.65
CA HIS A 29 4.00 7.33 -8.26
C HIS A 29 3.67 8.63 -7.54
N THR A 30 2.40 8.84 -7.17
CA THR A 30 1.98 10.05 -6.45
C THR A 30 2.62 10.12 -5.07
N ILE A 31 2.58 9.03 -4.30
CA ILE A 31 3.14 8.98 -2.93
C ILE A 31 4.66 9.19 -2.94
N ALA A 32 5.37 8.54 -3.87
CA ALA A 32 6.81 8.72 -4.03
C ALA A 32 7.17 10.15 -4.44
N SER A 33 6.41 10.74 -5.36
CA SER A 33 6.67 12.10 -5.87
C SER A 33 6.36 13.18 -4.83
N VAL A 34 5.28 13.01 -4.06
CA VAL A 34 4.95 13.96 -2.98
C VAL A 34 5.89 13.78 -1.78
N GLY A 35 6.42 12.58 -1.56
CA GLY A 35 7.30 12.29 -0.43
C GLY A 35 6.57 12.40 0.91
N HIS A 36 5.26 12.14 0.96
CA HIS A 36 4.44 12.23 2.18
C HIS A 36 3.37 11.14 2.22
N LEU A 37 3.20 10.49 3.37
CA LEU A 37 2.21 9.43 3.61
C LEU A 37 0.75 9.93 3.68
N SER A 38 0.54 11.25 3.74
CA SER A 38 -0.80 11.86 3.74
C SER A 38 -0.82 13.07 2.80
N PRO A 39 -0.83 12.86 1.47
CA PRO A 39 -0.78 13.92 0.47
C PRO A 39 -2.17 14.54 0.21
N LEU A 40 -2.97 14.73 1.27
CA LEU A 40 -4.35 15.21 1.18
C LEU A 40 -4.52 16.44 2.08
N PRO A 41 -5.41 17.39 1.71
CA PRO A 41 -5.72 18.53 2.56
C PRO A 41 -6.13 18.12 3.98
N LEU A 42 -5.82 18.96 4.97
CA LEU A 42 -6.09 18.69 6.40
C LEU A 42 -7.56 18.42 6.73
N HIS A 43 -8.50 18.94 5.93
CA HIS A 43 -9.93 18.68 6.11
C HIS A 43 -10.36 17.26 5.67
N ILE A 44 -9.55 16.56 4.88
CA ILE A 44 -9.76 15.18 4.42
C ILE A 44 -8.90 14.18 5.22
N SER A 45 -7.65 14.57 5.49
CA SER A 45 -6.68 13.77 6.22
C SER A 45 -6.01 14.64 7.30
N PRO A 46 -6.63 14.76 8.49
CA PRO A 46 -6.07 15.54 9.59
C PRO A 46 -4.76 14.93 10.07
N VAL A 47 -3.76 15.78 10.26
CA VAL A 47 -2.44 15.43 10.80
C VAL A 47 -2.16 16.31 12.01
N ILE A 48 -1.60 15.73 13.07
CA ILE A 48 -1.10 16.47 14.23
C ILE A 48 0.13 17.27 13.78
N TRP A 49 0.05 18.60 13.78
CA TRP A 49 1.09 19.46 13.21
C TRP A 49 2.48 19.22 13.81
N GLN A 50 2.55 18.89 15.09
CA GLN A 50 3.83 18.59 15.77
C GLN A 50 4.46 17.27 15.32
N MET A 51 3.74 16.42 14.60
CA MET A 51 4.15 15.07 14.16
C MET A 51 4.13 14.90 12.63
N ASP A 52 3.89 15.96 11.87
CA ASP A 52 3.81 15.90 10.40
C ASP A 52 5.10 15.37 9.77
N SER A 53 6.25 15.72 10.35
CA SER A 53 7.57 15.22 9.92
C SER A 53 7.70 13.70 9.97
N TYR A 54 6.93 13.00 10.79
CA TYR A 54 6.93 11.53 10.86
C TYR A 54 6.20 10.86 9.69
N LEU A 55 5.43 11.61 8.91
CA LEU A 55 4.75 11.13 7.72
C LEU A 55 5.56 11.37 6.43
N THR A 56 6.70 12.03 6.54
CA THR A 56 7.59 12.30 5.40
C THR A 56 8.26 11.01 4.92
N LEU A 57 8.22 10.77 3.61
CA LEU A 57 8.85 9.65 2.91
C LEU A 57 10.13 10.07 2.18
N TYR A 58 10.78 11.13 2.64
CA TYR A 58 12.04 11.60 2.09
C TYR A 58 13.16 11.53 3.14
N PRO A 59 14.27 10.81 2.87
CA PRO A 59 14.55 10.04 1.65
C PRO A 59 13.61 8.84 1.49
N LEU A 60 13.37 8.43 0.23
CA LEU A 60 12.46 7.33 -0.07
C LEU A 60 13.02 6.01 0.50
N PRO A 61 12.25 5.26 1.32
CA PRO A 61 12.72 4.04 1.96
C PRO A 61 12.80 2.87 0.96
N ASP A 62 13.49 1.77 1.30
CA ASP A 62 13.53 0.58 0.43
C ASP A 62 12.16 -0.13 0.33
N LEU A 63 11.31 -0.02 1.37
CA LEU A 63 9.99 -0.66 1.45
C LEU A 63 8.95 0.27 2.08
N VAL A 64 7.80 0.43 1.43
CA VAL A 64 6.63 1.15 1.92
C VAL A 64 5.44 0.20 2.02
N VAL A 65 4.94 -0.01 3.23
CA VAL A 65 3.74 -0.83 3.50
C VAL A 65 2.54 0.07 3.77
N ILE A 66 1.51 0.04 2.90
CA ILE A 66 0.35 0.94 2.97
C ILE A 66 -0.84 0.35 3.75
N ALA A 67 -0.90 -0.98 3.88
CA ALA A 67 -1.94 -1.70 4.63
C ALA A 67 -3.34 -1.06 4.48
N ASP A 68 -3.77 -0.86 3.25
CA ASP A 68 -5.10 -0.37 2.91
C ASP A 68 -6.07 -1.56 2.88
N LYS A 69 -7.38 -1.29 3.00
CA LYS A 69 -8.41 -2.28 2.65
C LYS A 69 -8.56 -2.50 1.15
N PHE A 70 -7.94 -1.64 0.33
CA PHE A 70 -7.84 -1.82 -1.12
C PHE A 70 -7.27 -3.20 -1.48
N GLU A 71 -7.49 -3.63 -2.71
CA GLU A 71 -6.95 -4.89 -3.25
C GLU A 71 -5.44 -4.99 -3.01
N HIS A 72 -4.97 -6.23 -2.84
CA HIS A 72 -3.55 -6.47 -2.64
C HIS A 72 -2.76 -5.95 -3.85
N PHE A 73 -1.61 -5.34 -3.62
CA PHE A 73 -0.72 -4.97 -4.71
C PHE A 73 0.74 -4.98 -4.26
N HIS A 74 1.61 -5.16 -5.24
CA HIS A 74 3.04 -5.06 -5.11
C HIS A 74 3.53 -4.26 -6.32
N TYR A 75 4.18 -3.14 -6.08
CA TYR A 75 4.67 -2.24 -7.11
C TYR A 75 6.11 -1.82 -6.82
N GLN A 76 7.01 -2.04 -7.77
CA GLN A 76 8.40 -1.63 -7.65
C GLN A 76 8.58 -0.29 -8.37
N LEU A 77 8.97 0.74 -7.62
CA LEU A 77 9.30 2.06 -8.16
C LEU A 77 10.74 2.39 -7.82
N GLU A 78 11.61 2.41 -8.84
CA GLU A 78 13.06 2.58 -8.67
C GLU A 78 13.62 1.57 -7.63
N ASN A 79 14.20 2.08 -6.54
CA ASN A 79 14.77 1.28 -5.46
C ASN A 79 13.77 1.04 -4.30
N THR A 80 12.52 1.46 -4.45
CA THR A 80 11.49 1.38 -3.42
C THR A 80 10.38 0.43 -3.82
N MET A 81 10.11 -0.52 -2.94
CA MET A 81 9.01 -1.45 -3.07
C MET A 81 7.79 -0.93 -2.33
N PHE A 82 6.67 -0.78 -3.02
CA PHE A 82 5.37 -0.45 -2.43
C PHE A 82 4.53 -1.71 -2.33
N VAL A 83 4.03 -2.00 -1.13
CA VAL A 83 3.18 -3.16 -0.89
C VAL A 83 1.92 -2.79 -0.13
N ASN A 84 0.83 -3.41 -0.56
CA ASN A 84 -0.42 -3.44 0.15
C ASN A 84 -0.82 -4.91 0.38
N PRO A 85 -0.77 -5.42 1.62
CA PRO A 85 -1.24 -6.77 1.92
C PRO A 85 -2.77 -6.90 1.82
N GLY A 86 -3.51 -5.79 1.77
CA GLY A 86 -4.97 -5.82 1.77
C GLY A 86 -5.55 -6.21 3.13
N SER A 87 -6.83 -6.60 3.12
CA SER A 87 -7.55 -6.98 4.32
C SER A 87 -7.44 -8.48 4.61
N PHE A 88 -6.62 -8.85 5.61
CA PHE A 88 -6.42 -10.24 6.04
C PHE A 88 -7.70 -11.07 6.13
N ALA A 89 -8.76 -10.54 6.76
CA ALA A 89 -10.02 -11.26 6.96
C ALA A 89 -10.90 -11.37 5.70
N ARG A 90 -10.65 -10.58 4.66
CA ARG A 90 -11.45 -10.54 3.42
C ARG A 90 -10.73 -11.16 2.22
N THR A 91 -9.44 -11.43 2.35
CA THR A 91 -8.60 -11.96 1.28
C THR A 91 -8.05 -13.33 1.71
N ASP A 92 -8.91 -14.28 2.07
CA ASP A 92 -8.54 -15.68 2.36
C ASP A 92 -7.34 -15.83 3.32
N LEU A 93 -7.27 -14.99 4.35
CA LEU A 93 -6.17 -14.97 5.31
C LEU A 93 -4.78 -14.76 4.65
N ASN A 94 -4.75 -14.00 3.55
CA ASN A 94 -3.53 -13.62 2.85
C ASN A 94 -2.74 -12.57 3.63
N PHE A 95 -1.43 -12.77 3.68
CA PHE A 95 -0.47 -11.86 4.30
C PHE A 95 0.83 -11.86 3.50
N TYR A 96 1.65 -10.83 3.70
CA TYR A 96 2.90 -10.66 2.98
C TYR A 96 4.07 -10.95 3.92
N VAL A 97 5.09 -11.64 3.42
CA VAL A 97 6.36 -11.89 4.10
C VAL A 97 7.45 -11.14 3.36
N TYR A 98 8.14 -10.24 4.06
CA TYR A 98 9.28 -9.51 3.51
C TYR A 98 10.59 -10.16 3.95
N TYR A 99 11.48 -10.45 3.01
CA TYR A 99 12.84 -10.94 3.25
C TYR A 99 13.84 -9.79 3.07
N PRO A 100 14.29 -9.13 4.15
CA PRO A 100 15.08 -7.89 4.04
C PRO A 100 16.43 -8.08 3.35
N ALA A 101 17.05 -9.25 3.55
CA ALA A 101 18.34 -9.58 2.93
C ALA A 101 18.24 -9.71 1.40
N LEU A 102 17.09 -10.16 0.89
CA LEU A 102 16.84 -10.37 -0.53
C LEU A 102 16.08 -9.20 -1.17
N ARG A 103 15.51 -8.31 -0.34
CA ARG A 103 14.58 -7.25 -0.76
C ARG A 103 13.42 -7.82 -1.59
N THR A 104 12.87 -8.95 -1.15
CA THR A 104 11.75 -9.63 -1.82
C THR A 104 10.56 -9.75 -0.89
N VAL A 105 9.36 -9.74 -1.49
CA VAL A 105 8.10 -9.98 -0.79
C VAL A 105 7.43 -11.22 -1.36
N GLU A 106 7.01 -12.11 -0.48
CA GLU A 106 6.23 -13.29 -0.81
C GLU A 106 4.80 -13.13 -0.29
N VAL A 107 3.83 -13.65 -1.04
CA VAL A 107 2.43 -13.69 -0.64
C VAL A 107 2.16 -15.07 -0.05
N CYS A 108 1.65 -15.11 1.18
CA CYS A 108 1.31 -16.33 1.90
C CYS A 108 -0.17 -16.31 2.27
N SER A 109 -0.78 -17.49 2.39
CA SER A 109 -2.13 -17.65 2.94
C SER A 109 -2.06 -18.52 4.20
N ALA A 110 -2.83 -18.17 5.22
CA ALA A 110 -2.99 -18.99 6.41
C ALA A 110 -4.04 -20.11 6.24
N ASP A 111 -4.78 -20.13 5.12
CA ASP A 111 -5.75 -21.20 4.86
C ASP A 111 -5.05 -22.48 4.38
N GLN A 112 -4.55 -23.27 5.34
CA GLN A 112 -3.90 -24.54 5.09
C GLN A 112 -4.87 -25.72 4.92
N LYS A 113 -6.20 -25.50 4.83
CA LYS A 113 -7.19 -26.59 4.75
C LYS A 113 -7.63 -26.99 3.33
N ALA A 114 -7.07 -26.40 2.26
CA ALA A 114 -7.49 -26.73 0.89
C ALA A 114 -6.51 -27.61 0.08
N THR A 115 -5.30 -27.91 0.57
CA THR A 115 -4.25 -28.57 -0.24
C THR A 115 -4.01 -30.06 0.10
N GLU A 116 -4.75 -30.65 1.06
CA GLU A 116 -4.64 -32.10 1.40
C GLU A 116 -5.78 -32.96 0.84
N THR A 117 -6.36 -32.59 -0.30
CA THR A 117 -7.24 -33.50 -1.07
C THR A 117 -6.56 -33.81 -2.39
N PHE A 118 -6.39 -35.09 -2.73
CA PHE A 118 -5.74 -35.69 -3.92
C PHE A 118 -4.39 -36.39 -3.67
N GLU A 119 -4.37 -37.40 -2.79
CA GLU A 119 -3.80 -38.73 -3.07
C GLU A 119 -4.72 -39.82 -2.47
#